data_AF-A0A4R9PDS8-F1
#
_entry.id   AF-A0A4R9PDS8-F1
#
_cell.length_a   1.000
_cell.length_b   1.000
_cell.length_c   1.000
_cell.angle_alpha   90.00
_cell.angle_beta   90.00
_cell.angle_gamma   90.00
#
_symmetry.space_group_name_H-M   'P 1'
#
loop_
_entity.id
_entity.type
_entity.pdbx_description
1 polymer ?
#
loop_
_entity_poly.entity_id
_entity_poly.type
_entity_poly.pdbx_seq_one_letter_code
_entity_poly.pdbx_strand_id
1 'polypeptide(L)'
;WVRYAGLPDDPVHAAAQRYLRGHGSGVLTFGLPGGREAGARFLDALKLFTRLVNPGDAKSLATHPASTTHRQLDAAELAKAGVSEDTVRLSIGIEHIGGASRTDSVSTP
;
A
#
# COMPACT_ATOMS: atom_id res chain seq x y z
N TRP A 1 4.35 -7.54 7.76
CA TRP A 1 5.40 -7.91 6.77
C TRP A 1 5.46 -6.83 5.71
N VAL A 2 6.54 -6.72 4.92
CA VAL A 2 6.65 -5.76 3.79
C VAL A 2 7.16 -6.50 2.56
N ARG A 3 6.62 -6.17 1.38
CA ARG A 3 7.05 -6.63 0.06
C ARG A 3 7.35 -5.43 -0.81
N TYR A 4 8.59 -5.33 -1.23
CA TYR A 4 9.06 -4.29 -2.12
C TYR A 4 10.31 -4.79 -2.83
N ALA A 5 10.27 -4.82 -4.16
CA ALA A 5 11.37 -5.35 -4.97
C ALA A 5 12.73 -4.68 -4.71
N GLY A 6 12.74 -3.43 -4.23
CA GLY A 6 13.96 -2.72 -3.85
C GLY A 6 14.57 -3.13 -2.50
N LEU A 7 13.86 -3.89 -1.66
CA LEU A 7 14.39 -4.34 -0.36
C LEU A 7 15.27 -5.59 -0.53
N PRO A 8 16.43 -5.66 0.17
CA PRO A 8 17.32 -6.83 0.11
C PRO A 8 16.65 -8.16 0.47
N ASP A 9 15.69 -8.12 1.40
CA ASP A 9 15.02 -9.30 1.93
C ASP A 9 13.78 -9.72 1.10
N ASP A 10 13.51 -9.04 -0.01
CA ASP A 10 12.40 -9.38 -0.90
C ASP A 10 12.77 -10.56 -1.83
N PRO A 11 11.91 -11.57 -2.00
CA PRO A 11 12.19 -12.73 -2.85
C PRO A 11 12.53 -12.38 -4.30
N VAL A 12 12.03 -11.25 -4.81
CA VAL A 12 12.31 -10.80 -6.18
C VAL A 12 13.43 -9.77 -6.26
N HIS A 13 14.14 -9.49 -5.16
CA HIS A 13 15.21 -8.49 -5.15
C HIS A 13 16.30 -8.76 -6.18
N ALA A 14 16.76 -10.01 -6.31
CA ALA A 14 17.76 -10.39 -7.31
C ALA A 14 17.28 -10.13 -8.75
N ALA A 15 15.98 -10.34 -9.03
CA ALA A 15 15.39 -10.01 -10.32
C ALA A 15 15.32 -8.48 -10.52
N ALA A 16 14.98 -7.72 -9.48
CA ALA A 16 14.98 -6.26 -9.53
C ALA A 16 16.39 -5.69 -9.79
N GLN A 17 17.43 -6.27 -9.18
CA GLN A 17 18.81 -5.91 -9.47
C GLN A 17 19.15 -6.12 -10.95
N ARG A 18 18.78 -7.28 -11.50
CA ARG A 18 19.08 -7.65 -12.89
C ARG A 18 18.30 -6.81 -13.91
N TYR A 19 17.00 -6.65 -13.71
CA TYR A 19 16.10 -6.11 -14.75
C TYR A 19 15.77 -4.63 -14.55
N LEU A 20 15.83 -4.15 -13.30
CA LEU A 20 15.44 -2.79 -12.93
C LEU A 20 16.62 -1.97 -12.38
N ARG A 21 17.85 -2.48 -12.51
CA ARG A 21 19.08 -1.84 -12.00
C ARG A 21 19.03 -1.55 -10.48
N GLY A 22 18.33 -2.41 -9.75
CA GLY A 22 18.15 -2.29 -8.30
C GLY A 22 17.10 -1.27 -7.87
N HIS A 23 16.42 -0.61 -8.81
CA HIS A 23 15.30 0.27 -8.51
C HIS A 23 14.02 -0.55 -8.32
N GLY A 24 13.30 -0.30 -7.23
CA GLY A 24 11.92 -0.76 -7.10
C GLY A 24 10.95 0.15 -7.85
N SER A 25 9.72 -0.31 -8.05
CA SER A 25 8.67 0.51 -8.63
C SER A 25 8.15 1.55 -7.61
N GLY A 26 7.17 2.36 -8.02
CA GLY A 26 6.38 3.18 -7.08
C GLY A 26 5.34 2.36 -6.30
N VAL A 27 5.35 1.02 -6.34
CA VAL A 27 4.33 0.19 -5.70
C VAL A 27 4.98 -0.71 -4.65
N LEU A 28 4.37 -0.75 -3.47
CA LEU A 28 4.75 -1.66 -2.38
C LEU A 28 3.52 -2.21 -1.68
N THR A 29 3.66 -3.38 -1.06
CA THR A 29 2.61 -3.98 -0.24
C THR A 29 3.14 -4.33 1.14
N PHE A 30 2.27 -4.28 2.14
CA PHE A 30 2.61 -4.68 3.50
C PHE A 30 1.39 -5.24 4.21
N GLY A 31 1.66 -6.06 5.22
CA GLY A 31 0.65 -6.61 6.12
C GLY A 31 0.55 -5.83 7.42
N LEU A 32 -0.67 -5.44 7.78
CA LEU A 32 -0.97 -4.73 9.01
C LEU A 32 -1.51 -5.69 10.10
N PRO A 33 -0.95 -5.71 11.32
CA PRO A 33 -1.50 -6.49 12.42
C PRO A 33 -2.96 -6.10 12.70
N GLY A 34 -3.82 -7.09 12.96
CA GLY A 34 -5.26 -6.88 13.17
C GLY A 34 -6.12 -7.06 11.92
N GLY A 35 -5.54 -7.46 10.78
CA GLY A 35 -6.27 -7.95 9.61
C GLY A 35 -7.24 -6.94 9.01
N ARG A 36 -8.41 -7.43 8.61
CA ARG A 36 -9.36 -6.68 7.77
C ARG A 36 -9.79 -5.35 8.38
N GLU A 37 -10.09 -5.34 9.67
CA GLU A 37 -10.52 -4.12 10.37
C GLU A 37 -9.40 -3.09 10.51
N ALA A 38 -8.19 -3.55 10.85
CA ALA A 38 -7.04 -2.67 10.97
C ALA A 38 -6.72 -2.04 9.61
N GLY A 39 -6.79 -2.81 8.53
CA GLY A 39 -6.58 -2.33 7.17
C GLY A 39 -7.62 -1.28 6.74
N ALA A 40 -8.88 -1.48 7.10
CA ALA A 40 -9.94 -0.48 6.88
C ALA A 40 -9.66 0.82 7.64
N ARG A 41 -9.36 0.74 8.96
CA ARG A 41 -9.03 1.92 9.78
C ARG A 41 -7.78 2.64 9.30
N PHE A 42 -6.76 1.91 8.86
CA PHE A 42 -5.56 2.49 8.28
C PHE A 42 -5.89 3.30 7.03
N LEU A 43 -6.66 2.72 6.10
CA LEU A 43 -7.10 3.39 4.88
C LEU A 43 -7.97 4.62 5.19
N ASP A 44 -8.73 4.57 6.29
CA ASP A 44 -9.53 5.69 6.78
C ASP A 44 -8.72 6.85 7.34
N ALA A 45 -7.57 6.57 7.95
CA ALA A 45 -6.72 7.56 8.57
C ALA A 45 -5.81 8.31 7.57
N LEU A 46 -5.64 7.81 6.34
CA LEU A 46 -4.78 8.44 5.34
C LEU A 46 -5.39 9.75 4.84
N LYS A 47 -4.63 10.84 4.99
CA LYS A 47 -5.03 12.18 4.53
C LYS A 47 -4.49 12.55 3.15
N LEU A 48 -3.33 12.00 2.79
CA LEU A 48 -2.66 12.28 1.53
C LEU A 48 -3.07 11.29 0.42
N PHE A 49 -3.22 10.02 0.79
CA PHE A 49 -3.48 8.96 -0.19
C PHE A 49 -4.94 8.97 -0.62
N THR A 50 -5.17 8.89 -1.93
CA THR A 50 -6.51 8.67 -2.48
C THR A 50 -6.84 7.18 -2.46
N ARG A 51 -8.07 6.82 -2.07
CA ARG A 51 -8.56 5.44 -2.08
C ARG A 51 -8.95 5.04 -3.49
N LEU A 52 -7.97 4.59 -4.26
CA LEU A 52 -8.17 4.23 -5.65
C LEU A 52 -7.32 3.01 -6.02
N VAL A 53 -7.78 2.27 -7.03
CA VAL A 53 -7.29 0.92 -7.33
C VAL A 53 -6.37 0.86 -8.56
N ASN A 54 -6.31 1.91 -9.38
CA ASN A 54 -5.36 2.03 -10.49
C ASN A 54 -3.98 2.40 -9.93
N PRO A 55 -2.90 1.69 -10.26
CA PRO A 55 -1.55 2.16 -9.96
C PRO A 55 -1.08 3.22 -10.98
N GLY A 56 -0.07 4.02 -10.62
CA GLY A 56 0.68 4.86 -11.57
C GLY A 56 0.11 6.26 -11.83
N ASP A 57 -0.70 6.81 -10.93
CA ASP A 57 -1.09 8.22 -10.96
C ASP A 57 0.04 9.11 -10.38
N ALA A 58 0.03 10.41 -10.69
CA ALA A 58 0.88 11.40 -10.04
C ALA A 58 0.55 11.55 -8.54
N LYS A 59 -0.69 11.26 -8.15
CA LYS A 59 -1.13 11.22 -6.75
C LYS A 59 -0.79 9.88 -6.10
N SER A 60 -0.49 9.91 -4.82
CA SER A 60 -0.33 8.74 -3.98
C SER A 60 -1.69 8.05 -3.75
N LEU A 61 -1.73 6.73 -3.94
CA LEU A 61 -2.94 5.91 -3.89
C LEU A 61 -2.77 4.75 -2.92
N ALA A 62 -3.84 4.43 -2.19
CA ALA A 62 -3.85 3.33 -1.24
C ALA A 62 -5.05 2.41 -1.49
N THR A 63 -4.84 1.12 -1.27
CA THR A 63 -5.90 0.11 -1.35
C THR A 63 -5.70 -0.93 -0.26
N HIS A 64 -6.79 -1.33 0.39
CA HIS A 64 -6.84 -2.52 1.22
C HIS A 64 -7.85 -3.51 0.62
N PRO A 65 -7.40 -4.53 -0.15
CA PRO A 65 -8.29 -5.36 -0.97
C PRO A 65 -9.39 -6.05 -0.17
N ALA A 66 -9.06 -6.57 1.02
CA ALA A 66 -10.00 -7.34 1.85
C ALA A 66 -11.19 -6.52 2.39
N SER A 67 -11.06 -5.19 2.52
CA SER A 67 -12.20 -4.32 2.90
C SER A 67 -12.81 -3.55 1.73
N THR A 68 -12.22 -3.63 0.54
CA THR A 68 -12.65 -2.86 -0.64
C THR A 68 -13.00 -3.77 -1.81
N THR A 69 -12.06 -4.01 -2.72
CA THR A 69 -12.28 -4.69 -4.00
C THR A 69 -12.65 -6.16 -3.87
N HIS A 70 -12.19 -6.83 -2.81
CA HIS A 70 -12.41 -8.26 -2.56
C HIS A 70 -13.22 -8.48 -1.28
N ARG A 71 -14.04 -7.49 -0.87
CA ARG A 71 -14.79 -7.54 0.39
C ARG A 71 -15.71 -8.77 0.54
N GLN A 72 -16.16 -9.34 -0.58
CA GLN A 72 -17.05 -10.49 -0.62
C GLN A 72 -16.32 -11.83 -0.49
N LEU A 73 -14.99 -11.84 -0.63
CA LEU A 73 -14.19 -13.05 -0.53
C LEU A 73 -13.89 -13.40 0.93
N ASP A 74 -13.91 -14.69 1.22
CA ASP A 74 -13.41 -15.22 2.48
C ASP A 74 -11.87 -15.28 2.52
N ALA A 75 -11.31 -15.68 3.67
CA ALA A 75 -9.86 -15.73 3.85
C ALA A 75 -9.15 -16.72 2.89
N ALA A 76 -9.79 -17.84 2.56
CA ALA A 76 -9.22 -18.86 1.68
C ALA A 76 -9.25 -18.40 0.21
N GLU A 77 -10.33 -17.75 -0.20
CA GLU A 77 -10.48 -17.15 -1.52
C GLU A 77 -9.52 -15.98 -1.74
N LEU A 78 -9.34 -15.12 -0.73
CA LEU A 78 -8.33 -14.06 -0.75
C LEU A 78 -6.93 -14.65 -0.93
N ALA A 79 -6.57 -15.67 -0.15
CA ALA A 79 -5.27 -16.31 -0.24
C ALA A 79 -5.02 -16.90 -1.63
N LYS A 80 -6.04 -17.52 -2.26
CA LYS A 80 -5.97 -17.99 -3.66
C LYS A 80 -5.76 -16.86 -4.66
N ALA A 81 -6.31 -15.67 -4.40
CA ALA A 81 -6.08 -14.47 -5.20
C ALA A 81 -4.73 -13.79 -4.92
N GLY A 82 -3.89 -14.36 -4.05
CA GLY A 82 -2.56 -13.82 -3.73
C GLY A 82 -2.58 -12.63 -2.77
N VAL A 83 -3.68 -12.43 -2.04
CA VAL A 83 -3.83 -11.38 -1.03
C VAL A 83 -4.27 -11.97 0.30
N SER A 84 -3.79 -11.41 1.39
CA SER A 84 -4.22 -11.77 2.75
C SER A 84 -5.12 -10.68 3.34
N GLU A 85 -5.85 -11.01 4.41
CA GLU A 85 -6.79 -10.06 5.05
C GLU A 85 -6.13 -8.82 5.65
N ASP A 86 -4.80 -8.84 5.84
CA ASP A 86 -4.00 -7.73 6.34
C ASP A 86 -3.32 -6.91 5.23
N THR A 87 -3.49 -7.29 3.96
CA THR A 87 -2.74 -6.71 2.83
C THR A 87 -3.18 -5.27 2.56
N VAL A 88 -2.24 -4.35 2.69
CA VAL A 88 -2.34 -2.97 2.19
C VAL A 88 -1.38 -2.82 1.00
N ARG A 89 -1.85 -2.13 -0.04
CA ARG A 89 -1.04 -1.71 -1.20
C ARG A 89 -0.97 -0.19 -1.26
N LEU A 90 0.23 0.33 -1.44
CA LEU A 90 0.47 1.73 -1.75
C LEU A 90 1.04 1.86 -3.16
N SER A 91 0.53 2.84 -3.91
CA SER A 91 1.16 3.40 -5.10
C SER A 91 1.64 4.80 -4.73
N ILE A 92 2.94 5.00 -4.72
CA ILE A 92 3.57 6.26 -4.34
C ILE A 92 3.53 7.20 -5.55
N GLY A 93 2.90 8.36 -5.35
CA GLY A 93 2.87 9.45 -6.32
C GLY A 93 4.17 10.25 -6.32
N ILE A 94 4.13 11.45 -6.87
CA ILE A 94 5.28 12.36 -6.98
C ILE A 94 5.25 13.50 -5.95
N GLU A 95 4.45 13.35 -4.89
CA GLU A 95 4.42 14.33 -3.81
C GLU A 95 5.79 14.48 -3.13
N HIS A 96 6.04 15.66 -2.57
CA HIS A 96 7.27 15.90 -1.82
C HIS A 96 7.38 14.95 -0.63
N ILE A 97 8.52 14.28 -0.48
CA ILE A 97 8.75 13.22 0.52
C ILE A 97 8.53 13.69 1.98
N GLY A 98 8.65 15.00 2.25
CA GLY A 98 8.40 15.59 3.57
C GLY A 98 6.92 15.88 3.90
N GLY A 99 5.97 15.62 2.98
CA GLY A 99 4.56 16.00 3.13
C GLY A 99 3.72 15.11 4.06
N ALA A 100 4.24 13.96 4.50
CA ALA A 100 3.46 12.97 5.25
C ALA A 100 3.32 13.27 6.77
N SER A 101 3.90 14.35 7.30
CA SER A 101 3.98 14.59 8.76
C SER A 101 3.28 15.85 9.29
N ARG A 102 2.49 16.61 8.51
CA ARG A 102 1.78 17.79 9.04
C ARG A 102 0.32 17.46 9.37
N THR A 103 0.09 16.98 10.59
CA THR A 103 -1.15 17.29 11.33
C THR A 103 -1.10 18.76 11.76
N ASP A 104 -1.21 19.68 10.80
CA ASP A 104 -1.47 21.07 11.14
C ASP A 104 -2.98 21.19 11.38
N SER A 105 -3.36 21.19 12.66
CA SER A 105 -4.65 21.71 13.09
C SER A 105 -4.71 23.19 12.71
N VAL A 106 -5.25 23.48 11.53
CA VAL A 106 -5.67 24.83 11.19
C VAL A 106 -6.91 25.11 12.04
N SER A 107 -6.70 25.76 13.18
CA SER A 107 -7.75 26.54 13.83
C SER A 107 -8.10 27.69 12.89
N THR A 108 -9.23 27.57 12.21
CA THR A 108 -9.82 28.69 11.46
C THR A 108 -10.23 29.77 12.47
N PRO A 109 -10.01 31.07 12.19
CA PRO A 109 -10.52 32.16 13.01
C PRO A 109 -12.05 32.21 13.06
#